data_AF-A0A7S1TU62-F1
#
_entry.id   AF-A0A7S1TU62-F1
#
_cell.length_a   1.000
_cell.length_b   1.000
_cell.length_c   1.000
_cell.angle_alpha   90.00
_cell.angle_beta   90.00
_cell.angle_gamma   90.00
#
_symmetry.space_group_name_H-M   'P 1'
#
loop_
_entity.id
_entity.type
_entity.pdbx_description
1 polymer ?
#
loop_
_entity_poly.entity_id
_entity_poly.type
_entity_poly.pdbx_seq_one_letter_code
_entity_poly.pdbx_strand_id
1 'polypeptide(L)'
;RSPEPSSRSPGNPSPEPKAKSRPKPKPKPEPPSLAMSSAPRSVHCWSAPRSGSTMLMYAWAQRADCTCRDEPLYAHYLVRTPRAVRPYKDELLGAQENDGAEVLRSLAAGDGAATPMVFAKHIAKQICGLALDDVTGADQRHIILVRDPTRLLQAWVAAGEKGNHNETSFTELGLAPLMDAHSYLTQYASRPPVVVCYEDLVAMPRETMQAMCEALGVAFDEAMMSWPAGPKPCDGLWAQHWYDSVHKSTCFDPQVGKKRNLQPLSPELKRILRAAVPAYQYLREHALDVRTWASKNGASVNGTVVDHGMAQSLYPDARNHDVLAYVASKRRGGGLVPRALVQVSAFDSAVQGGDAVWEGLRVYDGRIFKFEAHLDRLFDSARAMDFKDCHTREEVRDAVIETLAANGMRDGVHIRLTLTRGEKTTSSMNPMFNVFGTTLIVLAEWKPVVSVATYDNKKGVSLITATQRRNPPMCVDSKIHHNNLINNILPKIQANLAGAADALMLDIHGFVAETNATNVFLVKRGAVHTPTGDACLPGITRGTVLRLARELGYEVYERNISLAEFHAADEVFTTGTMGELTPVTTIDGRRIGDPELDAAGPVTRDLQQHYARLPAERPEMSVPLPEF
;
A
#
# COMPACT_ATOMS: atom_id res chain seq x y z
N ARG A 1 -53.67 -41.11 -36.13
CA ARG A 1 -53.68 -42.57 -36.41
C ARG A 1 -52.41 -43.15 -35.85
N SER A 2 -52.48 -44.08 -34.91
CA SER A 2 -51.42 -45.08 -34.70
C SER A 2 -51.44 -46.08 -35.90
N PRO A 3 -50.40 -46.91 -36.15
CA PRO A 3 -49.98 -47.94 -35.20
C PRO A 3 -48.45 -48.19 -35.09
N GLU A 4 -48.09 -48.99 -34.10
CA GLU A 4 -46.87 -49.82 -34.04
C GLU A 4 -47.04 -51.09 -34.93
N PRO A 5 -46.28 -52.19 -34.77
CA PRO A 5 -44.85 -52.38 -34.48
C PRO A 5 -44.16 -53.25 -35.57
N SER A 6 -42.87 -53.52 -35.43
CA SER A 6 -42.32 -54.84 -35.80
C SER A 6 -41.17 -55.24 -34.87
N SER A 7 -41.20 -56.47 -34.37
CA SER A 7 -40.24 -57.00 -33.39
C SER A 7 -39.27 -58.00 -34.03
N ARG A 8 -38.05 -58.10 -33.48
CA ARG A 8 -37.23 -59.34 -33.51
C ARG A 8 -36.05 -59.28 -32.53
N SER A 9 -36.00 -60.29 -31.68
CA SER A 9 -34.91 -60.68 -30.77
C SER A 9 -34.90 -62.23 -30.71
N PRO A 10 -33.91 -62.91 -30.11
CA PRO A 10 -32.62 -62.44 -29.58
C PRO A 10 -31.40 -63.16 -30.19
N GLY A 11 -30.19 -62.76 -29.79
CA GLY A 11 -28.94 -63.50 -30.04
C GLY A 11 -27.91 -63.18 -28.95
N ASN A 12 -27.24 -64.20 -28.40
CA ASN A 12 -26.39 -64.06 -27.21
C ASN A 12 -25.11 -63.25 -27.47
N PRO A 13 -24.74 -62.29 -26.60
CA PRO A 13 -23.39 -61.78 -26.51
C PRO A 13 -22.46 -62.76 -25.77
N SER A 14 -21.18 -62.76 -26.14
CA SER A 14 -20.11 -63.51 -25.45
C SER A 14 -19.58 -62.75 -24.21
N PRO A 15 -18.94 -63.42 -23.23
CA PRO A 15 -18.67 -62.82 -21.92
C PRO A 15 -17.57 -61.74 -21.94
N GLU A 16 -17.80 -60.69 -21.15
CA GLU A 16 -16.87 -59.57 -20.96
C GLU A 16 -15.59 -59.97 -20.18
N PRO A 17 -14.46 -59.27 -20.40
CA PRO A 17 -13.21 -59.54 -19.70
C PRO A 17 -13.28 -59.14 -18.22
N LYS A 18 -12.88 -60.07 -17.33
CA LYS A 18 -12.85 -59.84 -15.87
C LYS A 18 -11.97 -58.65 -15.51
N ALA A 19 -12.59 -57.57 -15.02
CA ALA A 19 -11.88 -56.42 -14.46
C ALA A 19 -11.03 -56.86 -13.25
N LYS A 20 -9.71 -56.63 -13.32
CA LYS A 20 -8.81 -56.86 -12.19
C LYS A 20 -9.15 -55.88 -11.07
N SER A 21 -9.30 -56.38 -9.84
CA SER A 21 -9.60 -55.56 -8.67
C SER A 21 -8.46 -54.54 -8.43
N ARG A 22 -8.80 -53.25 -8.53
CA ARG A 22 -7.90 -52.16 -8.13
C ARG A 22 -7.63 -52.32 -6.63
N PRO A 23 -6.36 -52.32 -6.16
CA PRO A 23 -6.10 -52.39 -4.73
C PRO A 23 -6.73 -51.16 -4.05
N LYS A 24 -7.38 -51.37 -2.90
CA LYS A 24 -7.89 -50.25 -2.09
C LYS A 24 -6.73 -49.29 -1.81
N PRO A 25 -6.92 -47.97 -1.91
CA PRO A 25 -5.89 -47.03 -1.46
C PRO A 25 -5.60 -47.33 0.01
N LYS A 26 -4.31 -47.40 0.36
CA LYS A 26 -3.92 -47.37 1.79
C LYS A 26 -4.53 -46.11 2.40
N PRO A 27 -4.99 -46.14 3.67
CA PRO A 27 -5.33 -44.89 4.35
C PRO A 27 -4.14 -43.94 4.23
N LYS A 28 -4.41 -42.64 4.05
CA LYS A 28 -3.35 -41.64 4.25
C LYS A 28 -2.75 -41.87 5.64
N PRO A 29 -1.43 -41.75 5.83
CA PRO A 29 -0.93 -41.59 7.18
C PRO A 29 -1.68 -40.40 7.81
N GLU A 30 -2.14 -40.57 9.04
CA GLU A 30 -2.59 -39.44 9.84
C GLU A 30 -1.45 -38.41 9.89
N PRO A 31 -1.75 -37.10 9.98
CA PRO A 31 -0.70 -36.13 10.28
C PRO A 31 0.00 -36.63 11.55
N PRO A 32 1.35 -36.74 11.57
CA PRO A 32 2.05 -37.25 12.73
C PRO A 32 1.59 -36.44 13.94
N SER A 33 1.11 -37.12 14.98
CA SER A 33 0.83 -36.46 16.24
C SER A 33 2.09 -35.72 16.66
N LEU A 34 1.93 -34.52 17.22
CA LEU A 34 3.07 -33.68 17.60
C LEU A 34 3.73 -34.25 18.87
N ALA A 35 4.34 -35.43 18.74
CA ALA A 35 5.29 -35.97 19.68
C ALA A 35 6.30 -34.86 19.97
N MET A 36 6.45 -34.52 21.26
CA MET A 36 7.14 -33.30 21.66
C MET A 36 8.55 -33.29 21.07
N SER A 37 8.77 -32.37 20.12
CA SER A 37 10.09 -32.09 19.57
C SER A 37 11.04 -31.85 20.73
N SER A 38 12.26 -32.39 20.64
CA SER A 38 13.36 -31.86 21.44
C SER A 38 13.42 -30.35 21.24
N ALA A 39 13.64 -29.61 22.33
CA ALA A 39 13.89 -28.17 22.26
C ALA A 39 15.09 -27.92 21.33
N PRO A 40 15.08 -26.83 20.55
CA PRO A 40 16.17 -26.55 19.64
C PRO A 40 17.44 -26.14 20.40
N ARG A 41 18.60 -26.63 19.96
CA ARG A 41 19.89 -26.18 20.48
C ARG A 41 20.27 -24.81 19.92
N SER A 42 19.79 -24.45 18.74
CA SER A 42 20.08 -23.17 18.10
C SER A 42 18.84 -22.51 17.48
N VAL A 43 18.83 -21.17 17.47
CA VAL A 43 17.84 -20.35 16.78
C VAL A 43 18.58 -19.26 15.99
N HIS A 44 18.67 -19.42 14.68
CA HIS A 44 19.39 -18.52 13.78
C HIS A 44 18.45 -17.47 13.20
N CYS A 45 18.58 -16.22 13.63
CA CYS A 45 17.87 -15.07 13.04
C CYS A 45 18.70 -14.45 11.93
N TRP A 46 18.37 -14.77 10.67
CA TRP A 46 18.92 -14.13 9.50
C TRP A 46 18.11 -12.87 9.18
N SER A 47 18.78 -11.73 8.97
CA SER A 47 18.11 -10.52 8.52
C SER A 47 18.92 -9.79 7.45
N ALA A 48 18.28 -8.87 6.74
CA ALA A 48 19.01 -7.82 6.04
C ALA A 48 19.58 -6.81 7.07
N PRO A 49 20.60 -6.00 6.75
CA PRO A 49 21.07 -4.94 7.65
C PRO A 49 19.93 -4.00 8.05
N ARG A 50 20.03 -3.38 9.23
CA ARG A 50 19.05 -2.38 9.73
C ARG A 50 17.59 -2.89 9.82
N SER A 51 17.37 -4.21 9.75
CA SER A 51 16.03 -4.85 9.85
C SER A 51 15.57 -5.12 11.28
N GLY A 52 16.21 -4.51 12.29
CA GLY A 52 15.79 -4.59 13.70
C GLY A 52 16.18 -5.86 14.46
N SER A 53 16.94 -6.77 13.86
CA SER A 53 17.34 -8.05 14.45
C SER A 53 18.06 -7.93 15.80
N THR A 54 18.72 -6.80 16.10
CA THR A 54 19.32 -6.56 17.43
C THR A 54 18.28 -6.45 18.55
N MET A 55 17.08 -5.87 18.29
CA MET A 55 16.01 -5.86 19.30
C MET A 55 15.48 -7.27 19.55
N LEU A 56 15.40 -8.10 18.50
CA LEU A 56 15.06 -9.51 18.65
C LEU A 56 16.14 -10.26 19.46
N MET A 57 17.42 -10.02 19.18
CA MET A 57 18.52 -10.55 20.01
C MET A 57 18.41 -10.12 21.48
N TYR A 58 18.06 -8.86 21.76
CA TYR A 58 17.89 -8.38 23.13
C TYR A 58 16.71 -9.05 23.84
N ALA A 59 15.59 -9.28 23.14
CA ALA A 59 14.46 -10.05 23.63
C ALA A 59 14.85 -11.50 23.98
N TRP A 60 15.56 -12.20 23.10
CA TRP A 60 16.02 -13.58 23.35
C TRP A 60 17.06 -13.65 24.48
N ALA A 61 17.89 -12.61 24.65
CA ALA A 61 18.86 -12.50 25.74
C ALA A 61 18.25 -12.28 27.14
N GLN A 62 16.92 -12.13 27.27
CA GLN A 62 16.26 -12.06 28.58
C GLN A 62 15.82 -13.44 29.11
N ARG A 63 15.84 -14.48 28.27
CA ARG A 63 15.44 -15.84 28.66
C ARG A 63 16.52 -16.49 29.51
N ALA A 64 16.12 -17.14 30.60
CA ALA A 64 17.05 -17.88 31.47
C ALA A 64 17.65 -19.14 30.81
N ASP A 65 17.10 -19.61 29.68
CA ASP A 65 17.52 -20.82 28.97
C ASP A 65 18.35 -20.54 27.69
N CYS A 66 18.69 -19.28 27.41
CA CYS A 66 19.23 -18.86 26.12
C CYS A 66 20.49 -17.98 26.22
N THR A 67 21.54 -18.31 25.48
CA THR A 67 22.65 -17.37 25.19
C THR A 67 22.42 -16.64 23.88
N CYS A 68 23.15 -15.55 23.63
CA CYS A 68 23.07 -14.79 22.38
C CYS A 68 24.45 -14.59 21.74
N ARG A 69 24.52 -14.82 20.43
CA ARG A 69 25.71 -14.60 19.58
C ARG A 69 25.37 -13.56 18.51
N ASP A 70 26.09 -12.44 18.49
CA ASP A 70 25.88 -11.34 17.55
C ASP A 70 26.82 -11.46 16.34
N GLU A 71 26.25 -11.34 15.13
CA GLU A 71 26.88 -11.48 13.79
C GLU A 71 28.16 -12.36 13.77
N PRO A 72 28.05 -13.66 14.09
CA PRO A 72 29.21 -14.53 14.24
C PRO A 72 29.96 -14.80 12.92
N LEU A 73 29.37 -14.47 11.77
CA LEU A 73 29.95 -14.61 10.42
C LEU A 73 30.58 -13.32 9.88
N TYR A 74 30.72 -12.26 10.68
CA TYR A 74 31.16 -10.95 10.18
C TYR A 74 32.64 -10.93 9.77
N ALA A 75 33.52 -11.64 10.47
CA ALA A 75 34.92 -11.82 10.08
C ALA A 75 35.05 -12.55 8.73
N HIS A 76 34.40 -13.71 8.55
CA HIS A 76 34.29 -14.43 7.27
C HIS A 76 33.80 -13.51 6.13
N TYR A 77 32.79 -12.68 6.39
CA TYR A 77 32.31 -11.67 5.42
C TYR A 77 33.37 -10.62 5.05
N LEU A 78 34.14 -10.09 6.02
CA LEU A 78 35.15 -9.06 5.77
C LEU A 78 36.44 -9.60 5.14
N VAL A 79 36.73 -10.91 5.29
CA VAL A 79 37.74 -11.63 4.49
C VAL A 79 37.25 -11.78 3.05
N ARG A 80 36.03 -12.30 2.84
CA ARG A 80 35.49 -12.57 1.49
C ARG A 80 35.02 -11.33 0.73
N THR A 81 34.81 -10.20 1.41
CA THR A 81 34.39 -8.92 0.81
C THR A 81 35.39 -7.79 1.09
N PRO A 82 36.60 -7.78 0.50
CA PRO A 82 37.62 -6.76 0.78
C PRO A 82 37.18 -5.31 0.51
N ARG A 83 36.19 -5.09 -0.36
CA ARG A 83 35.61 -3.77 -0.69
C ARG A 83 34.71 -3.19 0.40
N ALA A 84 34.18 -4.01 1.31
CA ALA A 84 33.39 -3.55 2.44
C ALA A 84 34.33 -2.96 3.51
N VAL A 85 34.44 -1.63 3.52
CA VAL A 85 35.22 -0.91 4.53
C VAL A 85 34.36 -0.74 5.78
N ARG A 86 34.95 -1.03 6.95
CA ARG A 86 34.35 -0.83 8.28
C ARG A 86 35.45 -0.28 9.20
N PRO A 87 35.18 0.70 10.07
CA PRO A 87 36.21 1.30 10.93
C PRO A 87 36.95 0.31 11.85
N TYR A 88 36.26 -0.76 12.24
CA TYR A 88 36.68 -1.79 13.20
C TYR A 88 37.14 -3.10 12.52
N LYS A 89 37.46 -3.07 11.21
CA LYS A 89 37.71 -4.30 10.43
C LYS A 89 38.83 -5.17 11.02
N ASP A 90 39.99 -4.59 11.28
CA ASP A 90 41.18 -5.36 11.64
C ASP A 90 41.10 -5.88 13.09
N GLU A 91 40.45 -5.12 13.97
CA GLU A 91 40.13 -5.52 15.34
C GLU A 91 39.16 -6.72 15.37
N LEU A 92 38.11 -6.68 14.55
CA LEU A 92 37.16 -7.79 14.39
C LEU A 92 37.82 -9.04 13.79
N LEU A 93 38.71 -8.90 12.81
CA LEU A 93 39.46 -10.02 12.22
C LEU A 93 40.46 -10.66 13.20
N GLY A 94 40.90 -9.94 14.24
CA GLY A 94 41.70 -10.48 15.33
C GLY A 94 40.88 -11.10 16.48
N ALA A 95 39.57 -10.86 16.54
CA ALA A 95 38.71 -11.20 17.67
C ALA A 95 37.59 -12.23 17.37
N GLN A 96 37.33 -12.54 16.09
CA GLN A 96 36.27 -13.47 15.66
C GLN A 96 36.80 -14.45 14.61
N GLU A 97 36.36 -15.71 14.70
CA GLU A 97 36.71 -16.77 13.75
C GLU A 97 36.28 -16.41 12.31
N ASN A 98 37.16 -16.70 11.34
CA ASN A 98 37.01 -16.31 9.94
C ASN A 98 36.78 -17.47 8.96
N ASP A 99 36.96 -18.74 9.37
CA ASP A 99 36.28 -19.86 8.68
C ASP A 99 34.79 -19.88 9.07
N GLY A 100 33.94 -19.38 8.17
CA GLY A 100 32.49 -19.44 8.34
C GLY A 100 31.94 -20.85 8.55
N ALA A 101 32.60 -21.90 8.04
CA ALA A 101 32.17 -23.28 8.28
C ALA A 101 32.47 -23.72 9.73
N GLU A 102 33.59 -23.31 10.32
CA GLU A 102 33.87 -23.54 11.74
C GLU A 102 32.89 -22.79 12.64
N VAL A 103 32.55 -21.55 12.26
CA VAL A 103 31.48 -20.78 12.94
C VAL A 103 30.14 -21.54 12.91
N LEU A 104 29.72 -22.09 11.77
CA LEU A 104 28.45 -22.84 11.71
C LEU A 104 28.49 -24.12 12.54
N ARG A 105 29.59 -24.90 12.48
CA ARG A 105 29.78 -26.09 13.35
C ARG A 105 29.71 -25.74 14.83
N SER A 106 30.33 -24.62 15.24
CA SER A 106 30.30 -24.12 16.62
C SER A 106 28.88 -23.75 17.07
N LEU A 107 28.11 -23.05 16.24
CA LEU A 107 26.72 -22.70 16.53
C LEU A 107 25.80 -23.94 16.60
N ALA A 108 26.03 -24.94 15.76
CA ALA A 108 25.27 -26.19 15.77
C ALA A 108 25.58 -27.05 17.02
N ALA A 109 26.82 -27.00 17.52
CA ALA A 109 27.26 -27.67 18.75
C ALA A 109 26.74 -26.99 20.03
N GLY A 110 26.59 -25.65 20.02
CA GLY A 110 26.01 -24.86 21.11
C GLY A 110 26.91 -24.69 22.34
N ASP A 111 26.45 -23.87 23.29
CA ASP A 111 27.26 -23.40 24.45
C ASP A 111 27.35 -24.40 25.63
N GLY A 112 26.94 -25.66 25.42
CA GLY A 112 27.06 -26.74 26.40
C GLY A 112 25.90 -26.86 27.39
N ALA A 113 26.04 -27.75 28.38
CA ALA A 113 24.93 -28.23 29.20
C ALA A 113 24.34 -27.23 30.23
N ALA A 114 24.96 -26.06 30.42
CA ALA A 114 24.49 -25.04 31.37
C ALA A 114 23.39 -24.14 30.79
N THR A 115 23.33 -24.01 29.45
CA THR A 115 22.40 -23.14 28.71
C THR A 115 21.90 -23.89 27.48
N PRO A 116 20.66 -24.42 27.47
CA PRO A 116 20.24 -25.42 26.48
C PRO A 116 20.08 -24.89 25.05
N MET A 117 20.03 -23.56 24.84
CA MET A 117 19.74 -22.95 23.55
C MET A 117 20.64 -21.74 23.26
N VAL A 118 21.07 -21.59 22.00
CA VAL A 118 21.86 -20.44 21.51
C VAL A 118 21.06 -19.67 20.46
N PHE A 119 20.75 -18.40 20.69
CA PHE A 119 20.21 -17.51 19.67
C PHE A 119 21.35 -16.84 18.90
N ALA A 120 21.39 -17.00 17.58
CA ALA A 120 22.42 -16.43 16.72
C ALA A 120 21.82 -15.39 15.78
N LYS A 121 22.22 -14.12 15.93
CA LYS A 121 21.85 -13.03 15.01
C LYS A 121 22.83 -13.01 13.84
N HIS A 122 22.32 -13.10 12.61
CA HIS A 122 23.10 -13.06 11.37
C HIS A 122 22.57 -11.99 10.43
N ILE A 123 23.47 -11.34 9.67
CA ILE A 123 23.08 -10.54 8.52
C ILE A 123 23.29 -11.38 7.26
N ALA A 124 22.25 -11.66 6.48
CA ALA A 124 22.28 -12.71 5.45
C ALA A 124 23.38 -12.53 4.38
N LYS A 125 23.79 -11.30 4.05
CA LYS A 125 24.92 -11.07 3.15
C LYS A 125 26.27 -11.61 3.68
N GLN A 126 26.38 -11.86 4.98
CA GLN A 126 27.55 -12.48 5.61
C GLN A 126 27.72 -13.96 5.26
N ILE A 127 26.72 -14.61 4.66
CA ILE A 127 26.84 -16.00 4.20
C ILE A 127 27.93 -16.09 3.12
N CYS A 128 28.05 -15.13 2.20
CA CYS A 128 29.09 -15.10 1.15
C CYS A 128 29.28 -16.42 0.37
N GLY A 129 28.18 -17.15 0.10
CA GLY A 129 28.21 -18.44 -0.61
C GLY A 129 28.62 -19.64 0.26
N LEU A 130 28.67 -19.49 1.58
CA LEU A 130 28.81 -20.58 2.54
C LEU A 130 27.56 -21.49 2.51
N ALA A 131 27.76 -22.80 2.44
CA ALA A 131 26.68 -23.78 2.58
C ALA A 131 26.18 -23.80 4.04
N LEU A 132 24.88 -23.96 4.25
CA LEU A 132 24.26 -23.92 5.58
C LEU A 132 24.02 -25.32 6.19
N ASP A 133 24.62 -26.37 5.61
CA ASP A 133 24.34 -27.78 5.96
C ASP A 133 24.61 -28.12 7.43
N ASP A 134 25.66 -27.55 8.03
CA ASP A 134 25.97 -27.72 9.46
C ASP A 134 24.81 -27.26 10.37
N VAL A 135 23.93 -26.37 9.90
CA VAL A 135 22.79 -25.82 10.65
C VAL A 135 21.41 -26.24 10.11
N THR A 136 21.31 -27.25 9.22
CA THR A 136 19.99 -27.77 8.76
C THR A 136 19.37 -28.85 9.66
N GLY A 137 20.04 -29.23 10.75
CA GLY A 137 19.68 -30.35 11.63
C GLY A 137 18.33 -30.22 12.38
N ALA A 138 17.84 -31.34 12.92
CA ALA A 138 16.53 -31.43 13.58
C ALA A 138 16.41 -30.63 14.89
N ASP A 139 17.54 -30.28 15.50
CA ASP A 139 17.67 -29.42 16.69
C ASP A 139 17.98 -27.95 16.34
N GLN A 140 18.05 -27.60 15.05
CA GLN A 140 18.31 -26.24 14.57
C GLN A 140 16.99 -25.54 14.20
N ARG A 141 16.91 -24.21 14.33
CA ARG A 141 15.77 -23.40 13.87
C ARG A 141 16.23 -22.12 13.20
N HIS A 142 15.36 -21.56 12.34
CA HIS A 142 15.67 -20.36 11.59
C HIS A 142 14.51 -19.36 11.63
N ILE A 143 14.87 -18.08 11.79
CA ILE A 143 14.00 -16.93 11.61
C ILE A 143 14.56 -16.14 10.41
N ILE A 144 13.68 -15.69 9.52
CA ILE A 144 14.03 -14.77 8.44
C ILE A 144 13.36 -13.43 8.76
N LEU A 145 14.10 -12.49 9.34
CA LEU A 145 13.57 -11.18 9.72
C LEU A 145 13.73 -10.20 8.54
N VAL A 146 12.62 -9.91 7.87
CA VAL A 146 12.53 -8.99 6.73
C VAL A 146 11.90 -7.66 7.16
N ARG A 147 12.27 -6.56 6.50
CA ARG A 147 11.78 -5.20 6.75
C ARG A 147 11.44 -4.52 5.43
N ASP A 148 10.47 -3.59 5.44
CA ASP A 148 10.15 -2.73 4.28
C ASP A 148 11.44 -2.14 3.65
N PRO A 149 11.63 -2.28 2.31
CA PRO A 149 12.88 -1.94 1.65
C PRO A 149 13.11 -0.42 1.57
N THR A 150 12.05 0.40 1.65
CA THR A 150 12.17 1.88 1.67
C THR A 150 12.80 2.33 2.99
N ARG A 151 12.23 1.87 4.11
CA ARG A 151 12.69 2.15 5.48
C ARG A 151 14.05 1.53 5.77
N LEU A 152 14.34 0.37 5.20
CA LEU A 152 15.65 -0.28 5.24
C LEU A 152 16.70 0.56 4.50
N LEU A 153 16.41 0.99 3.27
CA LEU A 153 17.32 1.83 2.46
C LEU A 153 17.59 3.19 3.12
N GLN A 154 16.56 3.89 3.62
CA GLN A 154 16.73 5.14 4.37
C GLN A 154 17.57 4.93 5.64
N ALA A 155 17.32 3.85 6.39
CA ALA A 155 18.11 3.51 7.59
C ALA A 155 19.53 3.00 7.28
N TRP A 156 19.83 2.65 6.03
CA TRP A 156 21.17 2.35 5.52
C TRP A 156 21.91 3.63 5.15
N VAL A 157 21.32 4.52 4.34
CA VAL A 157 21.90 5.82 3.94
C VAL A 157 22.30 6.64 5.17
N ALA A 158 21.41 6.78 6.15
CA ALA A 158 21.66 7.51 7.41
C ALA A 158 22.71 6.87 8.34
N ALA A 159 23.23 5.68 7.99
CA ALA A 159 24.41 5.09 8.64
C ALA A 159 25.71 5.35 7.85
N GLY A 160 25.61 5.51 6.52
CA GLY A 160 26.74 5.89 5.67
C GLY A 160 27.15 7.34 5.89
N GLU A 161 26.17 8.22 6.10
CA GLU A 161 26.35 9.62 6.52
C GLU A 161 27.09 9.75 7.87
N LYS A 162 27.05 8.71 8.73
CA LYS A 162 27.82 8.61 9.98
C LYS A 162 29.21 7.99 9.81
N GLY A 163 29.58 7.55 8.61
CA GLY A 163 30.84 6.84 8.34
C GLY A 163 30.84 5.34 8.70
N ASN A 164 29.68 4.73 8.99
CA ASN A 164 29.62 3.32 9.38
C ASN A 164 29.91 2.35 8.21
N HIS A 165 29.70 2.82 6.98
CA HIS A 165 29.97 2.07 5.74
C HIS A 165 30.26 3.04 4.58
N ASN A 166 30.79 2.50 3.49
CA ASN A 166 31.30 3.24 2.34
C ASN A 166 30.45 3.11 1.05
N GLU A 167 29.36 2.34 1.05
CA GLU A 167 28.61 1.99 -0.17
C GLU A 167 27.10 1.85 0.08
N THR A 168 26.29 2.44 -0.80
CA THR A 168 24.83 2.18 -0.84
C THR A 168 24.49 1.51 -2.18
N SER A 169 24.23 0.20 -2.14
CA SER A 169 23.92 -0.60 -3.32
C SER A 169 22.90 -1.69 -2.98
N PHE A 170 22.27 -2.28 -4.02
CA PHE A 170 21.34 -3.40 -3.87
C PHE A 170 21.97 -4.59 -3.10
N THR A 171 23.25 -4.88 -3.36
CA THR A 171 24.01 -5.92 -2.66
C THR A 171 24.19 -5.57 -1.18
N GLU A 172 24.55 -4.32 -0.85
CA GLU A 172 24.71 -3.91 0.54
C GLU A 172 23.40 -3.95 1.33
N LEU A 173 22.22 -3.82 0.70
CA LEU A 173 20.92 -4.02 1.36
C LEU A 173 20.65 -5.48 1.77
N GLY A 174 21.38 -6.47 1.24
CA GLY A 174 21.33 -7.87 1.69
C GLY A 174 20.01 -8.63 1.50
N LEU A 175 19.00 -8.04 0.84
CA LEU A 175 17.68 -8.67 0.64
C LEU A 175 17.72 -9.88 -0.32
N ALA A 176 18.59 -9.87 -1.34
CA ALA A 176 18.80 -11.04 -2.19
C ALA A 176 19.44 -12.21 -1.41
N PRO A 177 20.59 -12.04 -0.70
CA PRO A 177 21.10 -13.08 0.21
C PRO A 177 20.10 -13.57 1.27
N LEU A 178 19.15 -12.72 1.71
CA LEU A 178 18.08 -13.12 2.63
C LEU A 178 17.03 -14.01 1.96
N MET A 179 16.70 -13.72 0.69
CA MET A 179 15.86 -14.57 -0.17
C MET A 179 16.54 -15.91 -0.49
N ASP A 180 17.84 -15.89 -0.80
CA ASP A 180 18.64 -17.09 -1.07
C ASP A 180 18.70 -17.99 0.19
N ALA A 181 18.96 -17.41 1.36
CA ALA A 181 18.94 -18.11 2.64
C ALA A 181 17.56 -18.71 2.95
N HIS A 182 16.47 -17.96 2.72
CA HIS A 182 15.10 -18.48 2.86
C HIS A 182 14.87 -19.68 1.93
N SER A 183 15.24 -19.59 0.64
CA SER A 183 15.03 -20.65 -0.34
C SER A 183 15.82 -21.91 0.04
N TYR A 184 17.10 -21.76 0.42
CA TYR A 184 17.96 -22.87 0.85
C TYR A 184 17.39 -23.57 2.08
N LEU A 185 17.07 -22.81 3.13
CA LEU A 185 16.57 -23.39 4.39
C LEU A 185 15.17 -23.99 4.21
N THR A 186 14.33 -23.46 3.32
CA THR A 186 13.04 -24.08 2.98
C THR A 186 13.20 -25.43 2.26
N GLN A 187 14.30 -25.61 1.51
CA GLN A 187 14.57 -26.86 0.79
C GLN A 187 15.30 -27.92 1.64
N TYR A 188 16.25 -27.50 2.49
CA TYR A 188 17.20 -28.42 3.15
C TYR A 188 17.09 -28.48 4.68
N ALA A 189 16.50 -27.48 5.36
CA ALA A 189 16.39 -27.53 6.82
C ALA A 189 15.29 -28.49 7.29
N SER A 190 15.56 -29.17 8.41
CA SER A 190 14.66 -30.17 9.01
C SER A 190 13.30 -29.61 9.43
N ARG A 191 13.19 -28.28 9.58
CA ARG A 191 11.93 -27.52 9.64
C ARG A 191 12.12 -26.24 8.81
N PRO A 192 11.12 -25.79 8.03
CA PRO A 192 11.23 -24.59 7.22
C PRO A 192 11.46 -23.33 8.08
N PRO A 193 12.12 -22.29 7.54
CA PRO A 193 12.36 -21.04 8.25
C PRO A 193 11.07 -20.30 8.60
N VAL A 194 11.04 -19.67 9.77
CA VAL A 194 9.94 -18.81 10.22
C VAL A 194 10.20 -17.38 9.73
N VAL A 195 9.53 -16.96 8.66
CA VAL A 195 9.68 -15.59 8.15
C VAL A 195 8.86 -14.63 9.01
N VAL A 196 9.50 -13.55 9.49
CA VAL A 196 8.89 -12.53 10.36
C VAL A 196 9.11 -11.17 9.72
N CYS A 197 8.08 -10.32 9.71
CA CYS A 197 8.22 -8.95 9.25
C CYS A 197 8.39 -7.98 10.43
N TYR A 198 9.41 -7.14 10.34
CA TYR A 198 9.76 -6.15 11.35
C TYR A 198 8.60 -5.19 11.65
N GLU A 199 7.86 -4.76 10.63
CA GLU A 199 6.69 -3.89 10.76
C GLU A 199 5.58 -4.50 11.64
N ASP A 200 5.31 -5.81 11.54
CA ASP A 200 4.32 -6.49 12.38
C ASP A 200 4.89 -6.79 13.79
N LEU A 201 6.18 -7.16 13.90
CA LEU A 201 6.88 -7.31 15.19
C LEU A 201 6.89 -6.01 16.02
N VAL A 202 6.86 -4.84 15.37
CA VAL A 202 6.81 -3.53 16.04
C VAL A 202 5.37 -3.05 16.27
N ALA A 203 4.40 -3.48 15.46
CA ALA A 203 2.99 -3.10 15.60
C ALA A 203 2.19 -3.99 16.56
N MET A 204 2.53 -5.28 16.64
CA MET A 204 1.87 -6.32 17.45
C MET A 204 2.95 -7.22 18.08
N PRO A 205 3.78 -6.70 19.00
CA PRO A 205 4.99 -7.37 19.44
C PRO A 205 4.70 -8.66 20.21
N ARG A 206 3.69 -8.68 21.09
CA ARG A 206 3.34 -9.84 21.90
C ARG A 206 2.85 -10.99 21.02
N GLU A 207 1.94 -10.68 20.12
CA GLU A 207 1.32 -11.62 19.19
C GLU A 207 2.36 -12.16 18.19
N THR A 208 3.24 -11.30 17.68
CA THR A 208 4.32 -11.72 16.77
C THR A 208 5.32 -12.64 17.47
N MET A 209 5.72 -12.30 18.70
CA MET A 209 6.65 -13.12 19.47
C MET A 209 6.03 -14.48 19.85
N GLN A 210 4.75 -14.51 20.22
CA GLN A 210 4.03 -15.76 20.50
C GLN A 210 3.90 -16.64 19.25
N ALA A 211 3.45 -16.07 18.11
CA ALA A 211 3.35 -16.78 16.83
C ALA A 211 4.70 -17.36 16.35
N MET A 212 5.77 -16.56 16.50
CA MET A 212 7.12 -16.97 16.17
C MET A 212 7.61 -18.10 17.09
N CYS A 213 7.42 -17.99 18.41
CA CYS A 213 7.80 -19.04 19.35
C CYS A 213 7.07 -20.37 19.09
N GLU A 214 5.75 -20.32 18.82
CA GLU A 214 4.97 -21.50 18.45
C GLU A 214 5.50 -22.16 17.16
N ALA A 215 5.73 -21.37 16.11
CA ALA A 215 6.25 -21.87 14.83
C ALA A 215 7.65 -22.52 14.98
N LEU A 216 8.54 -21.89 15.75
CA LEU A 216 9.86 -22.43 16.08
C LEU A 216 9.78 -23.69 16.98
N GLY A 217 8.70 -23.87 17.73
CA GLY A 217 8.53 -24.95 18.69
C GLY A 217 9.25 -24.68 20.01
N VAL A 218 9.25 -23.43 20.48
CA VAL A 218 9.79 -23.03 21.79
C VAL A 218 8.69 -22.42 22.66
N ALA A 219 8.83 -22.51 23.98
CA ALA A 219 7.94 -21.80 24.90
C ALA A 219 8.18 -20.28 24.79
N PHE A 220 7.10 -19.50 24.63
CA PHE A 220 7.15 -18.05 24.79
C PHE A 220 7.43 -17.69 26.26
N ASP A 221 8.28 -16.69 26.48
CA ASP A 221 8.70 -16.20 27.79
C ASP A 221 8.38 -14.69 27.89
N GLU A 222 7.69 -14.28 28.94
CA GLU A 222 7.32 -12.89 29.21
C GLU A 222 8.54 -11.97 29.35
N ALA A 223 9.69 -12.50 29.81
CA ALA A 223 10.93 -11.75 29.92
C ALA A 223 11.39 -11.19 28.56
N MET A 224 11.02 -11.83 27.44
CA MET A 224 11.37 -11.39 26.09
C MET A 224 10.72 -10.06 25.68
N MET A 225 9.74 -9.56 26.44
CA MET A 225 8.98 -8.36 26.08
C MET A 225 9.65 -7.04 26.47
N SER A 226 10.64 -7.04 27.37
CA SER A 226 11.36 -5.84 27.79
C SER A 226 12.80 -6.13 28.25
N TRP A 227 13.69 -5.16 28.08
CA TRP A 227 15.13 -5.28 28.40
C TRP A 227 15.66 -3.97 29.02
N PRO A 228 16.75 -4.00 29.81
CA PRO A 228 17.38 -2.78 30.30
C PRO A 228 18.01 -2.00 29.15
N ALA A 229 18.05 -0.67 29.27
CA ALA A 229 18.75 0.20 28.31
C ALA A 229 20.28 -0.01 28.33
N GLY A 230 20.99 0.67 27.43
CA GLY A 230 22.45 0.59 27.27
C GLY A 230 22.95 -0.66 26.53
N PRO A 231 24.27 -0.88 26.49
CA PRO A 231 24.88 -2.08 25.91
C PRO A 231 24.48 -3.40 26.59
N LYS A 232 24.80 -4.52 25.94
CA LYS A 232 24.57 -5.88 26.44
C LYS A 232 25.85 -6.72 26.39
N PRO A 233 26.04 -7.72 27.28
CA PRO A 233 27.20 -8.62 27.23
C PRO A 233 27.31 -9.46 25.94
N CYS A 234 26.21 -9.57 25.18
CA CYS A 234 26.15 -10.22 23.88
C CYS A 234 26.32 -9.27 22.68
N ASP A 235 26.53 -7.96 22.88
CA ASP A 235 26.79 -7.02 21.80
C ASP A 235 28.12 -7.35 21.10
N GLY A 236 28.11 -7.42 19.76
CA GLY A 236 29.33 -7.51 18.99
C GLY A 236 30.14 -6.21 19.01
N LEU A 237 31.44 -6.31 18.72
CA LEU A 237 32.42 -5.21 18.80
C LEU A 237 32.01 -3.93 18.02
N TRP A 238 31.25 -4.10 16.94
CA TRP A 238 30.69 -3.03 16.11
C TRP A 238 29.54 -2.24 16.76
N ALA A 239 29.02 -2.65 17.92
CA ALA A 239 27.85 -2.05 18.57
C ALA A 239 27.98 -0.53 18.76
N GLN A 240 29.18 -0.05 19.11
CA GLN A 240 29.48 1.38 19.27
C GLN A 240 29.25 2.24 18.02
N HIS A 241 29.17 1.62 16.82
CA HIS A 241 28.87 2.30 15.56
C HIS A 241 27.39 2.19 15.17
N TRP A 242 26.74 1.03 15.44
CA TRP A 242 25.42 0.72 14.87
C TRP A 242 24.25 0.77 15.86
N TYR A 243 24.51 0.64 17.16
CA TYR A 243 23.48 0.32 18.18
C TYR A 243 22.98 1.52 19.01
N ASP A 244 23.42 2.74 18.69
CA ASP A 244 22.89 4.05 19.14
C ASP A 244 21.40 4.10 19.48
N SER A 245 20.57 3.41 18.69
CA SER A 245 19.11 3.43 18.76
C SER A 245 18.51 2.29 19.57
N VAL A 246 19.20 1.15 19.70
CA VAL A 246 18.73 -0.03 20.46
C VAL A 246 19.27 -0.02 21.89
N HIS A 247 20.43 0.58 22.12
CA HIS A 247 20.88 0.99 23.47
C HIS A 247 19.94 2.01 24.13
N LYS A 248 19.02 2.62 23.39
CA LYS A 248 18.00 3.56 23.88
C LYS A 248 16.59 2.95 23.96
N SER A 249 16.39 1.72 23.50
CA SER A 249 15.11 1.01 23.65
C SER A 249 15.11 0.11 24.88
N THR A 250 13.92 -0.15 25.41
CA THR A 250 13.68 -1.07 26.54
C THR A 250 12.60 -2.11 26.23
N CYS A 251 12.02 -2.06 25.02
CA CYS A 251 11.02 -2.99 24.50
C CYS A 251 10.86 -2.77 22.99
N PHE A 252 9.98 -3.55 22.35
CA PHE A 252 9.50 -3.29 20.99
C PHE A 252 8.52 -2.10 20.97
N ASP A 253 9.04 -0.88 20.81
CA ASP A 253 8.23 0.35 20.81
C ASP A 253 7.64 0.68 19.42
N PRO A 254 6.30 0.70 19.25
CA PRO A 254 5.64 1.12 18.01
C PRO A 254 5.90 2.58 17.61
N GLN A 255 6.48 3.42 18.49
CA GLN A 255 6.85 4.80 18.17
C GLN A 255 8.28 4.93 17.59
N VAL A 256 9.20 4.02 17.89
CA VAL A 256 10.57 4.02 17.31
C VAL A 256 10.53 3.85 15.79
N GLY A 257 9.53 3.14 15.25
CA GLY A 257 9.25 3.08 13.81
C GLY A 257 8.44 4.25 13.23
N LYS A 258 7.80 5.08 14.08
CA LYS A 258 6.94 6.22 13.67
C LYS A 258 7.66 7.57 13.68
N LYS A 259 8.89 7.66 14.19
CA LYS A 259 9.74 8.84 14.02
C LYS A 259 10.15 8.98 12.56
N ARG A 260 9.27 9.68 11.84
CA ARG A 260 9.30 10.07 10.44
C ARG A 260 10.62 10.71 10.00
N ASN A 261 11.58 9.90 9.60
CA ASN A 261 12.70 10.34 8.78
C ASN A 261 12.24 10.43 7.31
N LEU A 262 11.21 11.27 7.09
CA LEU A 262 10.63 11.54 5.78
C LEU A 262 11.67 12.31 4.96
N GLN A 263 12.25 11.65 3.96
CA GLN A 263 13.27 12.20 3.09
C GLN A 263 12.98 11.76 1.64
N PRO A 264 12.97 12.70 0.66
CA PRO A 264 12.77 12.38 -0.75
C PRO A 264 13.83 11.41 -1.27
N LEU A 265 13.41 10.35 -1.96
CA LEU A 265 14.36 9.39 -2.54
C LEU A 265 14.90 9.89 -3.87
N SER A 266 16.23 9.99 -3.98
CA SER A 266 16.93 10.30 -5.23
C SER A 266 16.65 9.25 -6.32
N PRO A 267 16.83 9.59 -7.61
CA PRO A 267 16.64 8.62 -8.71
C PRO A 267 17.49 7.35 -8.57
N GLU A 268 18.68 7.46 -7.98
CA GLU A 268 19.56 6.33 -7.68
C GLU A 268 18.98 5.43 -6.57
N LEU A 269 18.55 6.03 -5.46
CA LEU A 269 17.88 5.30 -4.37
C LEU A 269 16.59 4.63 -4.86
N LYS A 270 15.83 5.28 -5.74
CA LYS A 270 14.64 4.71 -6.40
C LYS A 270 14.97 3.52 -7.31
N ARG A 271 16.13 3.51 -7.99
CA ARG A 271 16.61 2.34 -8.75
C ARG A 271 17.00 1.17 -7.84
N ILE A 272 17.70 1.45 -6.74
CA ILE A 272 18.07 0.42 -5.74
C ILE A 272 16.81 -0.18 -5.12
N LEU A 273 15.84 0.66 -4.73
CA LEU A 273 14.54 0.25 -4.22
C LEU A 273 13.77 -0.64 -5.22
N ARG A 274 13.75 -0.28 -6.51
CA ARG A 274 13.11 -1.08 -7.56
C ARG A 274 13.71 -2.48 -7.69
N ALA A 275 15.02 -2.64 -7.49
CA ALA A 275 15.66 -3.96 -7.46
C ALA A 275 15.38 -4.74 -6.15
N ALA A 276 15.24 -4.03 -5.02
CA ALA A 276 14.98 -4.61 -3.70
C ALA A 276 13.55 -5.13 -3.51
N VAL A 277 12.55 -4.46 -4.11
CA VAL A 277 11.12 -4.75 -3.90
C VAL A 277 10.72 -6.20 -4.24
N PRO A 278 11.13 -6.83 -5.36
CA PRO A 278 10.76 -8.22 -5.64
C PRO A 278 11.24 -9.23 -4.60
N ALA A 279 12.47 -9.09 -4.09
CA ALA A 279 12.99 -9.97 -3.03
C ALA A 279 12.25 -9.74 -1.70
N TYR A 280 11.89 -8.49 -1.39
CA TYR A 280 11.02 -8.19 -0.26
C TYR A 280 9.61 -8.80 -0.41
N GLN A 281 9.00 -8.69 -1.60
CA GLN A 281 7.67 -9.23 -1.89
C GLN A 281 7.64 -10.76 -1.72
N TYR A 282 8.59 -11.48 -2.33
CA TYR A 282 8.74 -12.92 -2.16
C TYR A 282 8.86 -13.32 -0.67
N LEU A 283 9.68 -12.62 0.11
CA LEU A 283 9.80 -12.89 1.55
C LEU A 283 8.50 -12.53 2.32
N ARG A 284 7.82 -11.43 1.96
CA ARG A 284 6.55 -11.00 2.58
C ARG A 284 5.42 -11.99 2.31
N GLU A 285 5.41 -12.69 1.18
CA GLU A 285 4.45 -13.76 0.87
C GLU A 285 4.62 -15.00 1.77
N HIS A 286 5.83 -15.25 2.27
CA HIS A 286 6.16 -16.36 3.17
C HIS A 286 6.10 -15.98 4.66
N ALA A 287 5.85 -14.70 4.98
CA ALA A 287 5.78 -14.18 6.34
C ALA A 287 4.70 -14.86 7.19
N LEU A 288 4.96 -14.97 8.49
CA LEU A 288 3.92 -15.16 9.49
C LEU A 288 2.90 -14.01 9.34
N ASP A 289 1.73 -14.32 8.81
CA ASP A 289 0.55 -13.47 8.92
C ASP A 289 0.08 -13.50 10.38
N VAL A 290 0.70 -12.67 11.22
CA VAL A 290 0.46 -12.59 12.68
C VAL A 290 -1.00 -12.29 13.00
N ARG A 291 -1.69 -11.52 12.14
CA ARG A 291 -3.10 -11.17 12.31
C ARG A 291 -3.99 -12.37 12.01
N THR A 292 -3.68 -13.12 10.96
CA THR A 292 -4.32 -14.41 10.70
C THR A 292 -3.84 -15.50 11.65
N TRP A 293 -2.69 -15.41 12.34
CA TRP A 293 -2.31 -16.33 13.44
C TRP A 293 -3.16 -16.05 14.68
N ALA A 294 -3.28 -14.79 15.08
CA ALA A 294 -4.18 -14.35 16.15
C ALA A 294 -5.63 -14.74 15.84
N SER A 295 -6.03 -14.75 14.55
CA SER A 295 -7.31 -15.33 14.12
C SER A 295 -7.31 -16.85 13.95
N LYS A 296 -6.17 -17.54 13.73
CA LYS A 296 -6.05 -18.99 13.37
C LYS A 296 -6.20 -19.97 14.51
N ASN A 297 -6.52 -19.44 15.67
CA ASN A 297 -7.67 -19.94 16.41
C ASN A 297 -8.99 -19.76 15.57
N GLY A 298 -9.01 -20.19 14.29
CA GLY A 298 -9.94 -19.83 13.17
C GLY A 298 -9.31 -19.59 11.75
N ALA A 299 -9.43 -20.53 10.79
CA ALA A 299 -8.67 -20.61 9.49
C ALA A 299 -9.52 -20.26 8.21
N SER A 300 -9.05 -20.02 6.95
CA SER A 300 -7.76 -19.79 6.19
C SER A 300 -8.12 -19.34 4.72
N VAL A 301 -7.34 -19.31 3.59
CA VAL A 301 -6.00 -19.78 3.11
C VAL A 301 -5.50 -18.99 1.83
N ASN A 302 -4.49 -19.49 1.10
CA ASN A 302 -3.68 -18.94 -0.04
C ASN A 302 -4.37 -19.04 -1.45
N GLY A 303 -3.85 -18.57 -2.63
CA GLY A 303 -2.64 -17.80 -3.03
C GLY A 303 -2.36 -17.69 -4.59
N THR A 304 -1.52 -16.70 -4.99
CA THR A 304 -0.64 -16.48 -6.21
C THR A 304 -1.03 -16.72 -7.72
N VAL A 305 -0.65 -15.75 -8.60
CA VAL A 305 -0.55 -15.80 -10.11
C VAL A 305 0.57 -14.81 -10.61
N VAL A 306 0.95 -14.80 -11.91
CA VAL A 306 2.21 -14.24 -12.50
C VAL A 306 2.04 -12.99 -13.43
N ASP A 307 3.11 -12.20 -13.63
CA ASP A 307 3.21 -10.91 -14.40
C ASP A 307 3.64 -11.04 -15.90
N HIS A 308 3.34 -10.02 -16.76
CA HIS A 308 3.84 -9.82 -18.14
C HIS A 308 3.81 -8.33 -18.64
N GLY A 309 4.95 -7.62 -18.64
CA GLY A 309 5.54 -6.95 -19.82
C GLY A 309 4.94 -5.68 -20.50
N MET A 310 5.24 -4.48 -19.94
CA MET A 310 5.67 -3.19 -20.59
C MET A 310 5.22 -2.73 -22.00
N ALA A 311 4.85 -1.44 -22.12
CA ALA A 311 4.85 -0.63 -23.36
C ALA A 311 5.15 0.88 -23.10
N GLN A 312 5.34 1.68 -24.16
CA GLN A 312 5.95 3.03 -24.17
C GLN A 312 5.28 4.13 -23.31
N SER A 313 6.05 5.17 -22.96
CA SER A 313 5.67 6.26 -22.03
C SER A 313 4.48 7.10 -22.52
N LEU A 314 3.43 7.13 -21.72
CA LEU A 314 2.17 7.88 -21.93
C LEU A 314 1.98 9.02 -20.90
N TYR A 315 3.02 9.39 -20.15
CA TYR A 315 2.88 10.28 -18.97
C TYR A 315 2.86 11.78 -19.34
N PRO A 316 1.82 12.55 -18.96
CA PRO A 316 1.73 13.99 -19.27
C PRO A 316 2.75 14.90 -18.56
N ASP A 317 3.42 14.39 -17.52
CA ASP A 317 4.54 15.05 -16.84
C ASP A 317 5.62 13.99 -16.59
N ALA A 318 6.85 14.24 -17.05
CA ALA A 318 7.95 13.29 -16.97
C ALA A 318 8.32 12.91 -15.53
N ARG A 319 8.07 13.79 -14.54
CA ARG A 319 8.32 13.51 -13.13
C ARG A 319 7.47 12.37 -12.57
N ASN A 320 6.36 12.05 -13.24
CA ASN A 320 5.46 10.95 -12.85
C ASN A 320 5.93 9.57 -13.31
N HIS A 321 7.04 9.45 -14.05
CA HIS A 321 7.58 8.16 -14.50
C HIS A 321 8.05 7.28 -13.33
N ASP A 322 8.85 7.84 -12.41
CA ASP A 322 9.46 7.12 -11.28
C ASP A 322 8.85 7.53 -9.91
N VAL A 323 7.54 7.80 -9.85
CA VAL A 323 6.86 8.00 -8.56
C VAL A 323 6.69 6.67 -7.80
N LEU A 324 6.65 6.77 -6.48
CA LEU A 324 6.14 5.71 -5.61
C LEU A 324 4.66 5.99 -5.32
N ALA A 325 3.82 4.97 -5.42
CA ALA A 325 2.46 4.99 -4.90
C ALA A 325 2.41 4.23 -3.58
N TYR A 326 1.40 4.49 -2.74
CA TYR A 326 1.15 3.67 -1.56
C TYR A 326 0.01 2.69 -1.82
N VAL A 327 0.21 1.40 -1.52
CA VAL A 327 -0.83 0.38 -1.52
C VAL A 327 -0.67 -0.49 -0.28
N ALA A 328 -1.70 -0.59 0.56
CA ALA A 328 -1.72 -1.50 1.71
C ALA A 328 -3.13 -2.05 1.98
N SER A 329 -3.19 -3.33 2.33
CA SER A 329 -4.38 -3.96 2.95
C SER A 329 -4.29 -3.80 4.46
N LYS A 330 -5.42 -3.51 5.12
CA LYS A 330 -5.50 -3.32 6.57
C LYS A 330 -4.99 -4.53 7.37
N ARG A 331 -5.10 -5.75 6.83
CA ARG A 331 -4.54 -6.97 7.47
C ARG A 331 -3.28 -7.51 6.80
N ARG A 332 -3.20 -7.54 5.46
CA ARG A 332 -1.98 -8.09 4.78
C ARG A 332 -0.80 -7.11 4.80
N GLY A 333 -1.03 -5.84 5.15
CA GLY A 333 -0.02 -4.79 5.12
C GLY A 333 0.25 -4.29 3.70
N GLY A 334 1.40 -3.64 3.53
CA GLY A 334 1.82 -2.99 2.29
C GLY A 334 2.63 -1.74 2.60
N GLY A 335 2.71 -0.81 1.65
CA GLY A 335 3.52 0.40 1.78
C GLY A 335 3.78 1.07 0.44
N LEU A 336 4.97 1.68 0.31
CA LEU A 336 5.40 2.37 -0.90
C LEU A 336 5.89 1.39 -1.98
N VAL A 337 5.29 1.46 -3.17
CA VAL A 337 5.59 0.61 -4.31
C VAL A 337 5.95 1.47 -5.53
N PRO A 338 7.05 1.20 -6.25
CA PRO A 338 7.38 1.92 -7.49
C PRO A 338 6.29 1.78 -8.53
N ARG A 339 5.92 2.87 -9.23
CA ARG A 339 4.79 2.94 -10.19
C ARG A 339 4.62 1.71 -11.09
N ALA A 340 5.70 1.22 -11.68
CA ALA A 340 5.70 0.08 -12.61
C ALA A 340 5.38 -1.29 -11.97
N LEU A 341 5.36 -1.37 -10.63
CA LEU A 341 5.07 -2.56 -9.83
C LEU A 341 3.77 -2.41 -9.01
N VAL A 342 3.02 -1.32 -9.20
CA VAL A 342 1.76 -1.05 -8.48
C VAL A 342 0.67 -1.99 -8.98
N GLN A 343 0.21 -2.87 -8.10
CA GLN A 343 -0.81 -3.87 -8.39
C GLN A 343 -1.84 -3.93 -7.25
N VAL A 344 -3.02 -4.46 -7.55
CA VAL A 344 -4.07 -4.82 -6.58
C VAL A 344 -4.54 -6.24 -6.89
N SER A 345 -4.96 -7.00 -5.88
CA SER A 345 -5.45 -8.37 -6.09
C SER A 345 -6.67 -8.37 -7.01
N ALA A 346 -6.73 -9.31 -7.96
CA ALA A 346 -7.93 -9.55 -8.76
C ALA A 346 -9.13 -9.96 -7.89
N PHE A 347 -8.88 -10.40 -6.65
CA PHE A 347 -9.91 -10.68 -5.65
C PHE A 347 -10.34 -9.44 -4.83
N ASP A 348 -9.81 -8.25 -5.07
CA ASP A 348 -10.28 -7.01 -4.43
C ASP A 348 -11.69 -6.61 -4.90
N SER A 349 -12.52 -6.18 -3.96
CA SER A 349 -13.88 -5.67 -4.20
C SER A 349 -13.96 -4.58 -5.27
N ALA A 350 -12.94 -3.73 -5.39
CA ALA A 350 -12.86 -2.71 -6.44
C ALA A 350 -12.75 -3.33 -7.85
N VAL A 351 -12.00 -4.43 -7.99
CA VAL A 351 -11.79 -5.12 -9.27
C VAL A 351 -13.00 -5.99 -9.63
N GLN A 352 -13.58 -6.70 -8.66
CA GLN A 352 -14.73 -7.57 -8.89
C GLN A 352 -16.03 -6.80 -9.18
N GLY A 353 -16.21 -5.59 -8.67
CA GLY A 353 -17.49 -4.87 -8.77
C GLY A 353 -17.50 -3.40 -8.33
N GLY A 354 -16.36 -2.70 -8.43
CA GLY A 354 -16.29 -1.25 -8.14
C GLY A 354 -16.56 -0.86 -6.69
N ASP A 355 -16.53 -1.83 -5.77
CA ASP A 355 -16.90 -1.71 -4.35
C ASP A 355 -15.79 -1.03 -3.53
N ALA A 356 -15.66 0.28 -3.79
CA ALA A 356 -14.64 1.17 -3.26
C ALA A 356 -15.12 2.63 -3.28
N VAL A 357 -14.59 3.43 -2.35
CA VAL A 357 -14.78 4.88 -2.27
C VAL A 357 -13.47 5.60 -2.55
N TRP A 358 -13.52 6.86 -2.98
CA TRP A 358 -12.31 7.61 -3.36
C TRP A 358 -12.41 9.10 -3.05
N GLU A 359 -11.27 9.78 -3.12
CA GLU A 359 -11.17 11.23 -3.04
C GLU A 359 -10.12 11.79 -4.00
N GLY A 360 -10.35 13.02 -4.45
CA GLY A 360 -9.39 13.81 -5.22
C GLY A 360 -8.87 14.96 -4.35
N LEU A 361 -7.62 14.85 -3.89
CA LEU A 361 -6.95 15.84 -3.04
C LEU A 361 -6.02 16.73 -3.86
N ARG A 362 -5.68 17.89 -3.30
CA ARG A 362 -4.79 18.87 -3.93
C ARG A 362 -3.77 19.42 -2.95
N VAL A 363 -2.51 19.50 -3.39
CA VAL A 363 -1.42 20.15 -2.66
C VAL A 363 -1.09 21.49 -3.31
N TYR A 364 -1.03 22.54 -2.49
CA TYR A 364 -0.50 23.86 -2.84
C TYR A 364 0.48 24.30 -1.74
N ASP A 365 1.65 24.82 -2.10
CA ASP A 365 2.62 25.44 -1.19
C ASP A 365 2.78 24.74 0.19
N GLY A 366 3.16 23.47 0.17
CA GLY A 366 3.38 22.66 1.37
C GLY A 366 2.12 22.29 2.15
N ARG A 367 0.91 22.48 1.60
CA ARG A 367 -0.38 22.27 2.29
C ARG A 367 -1.37 21.47 1.46
N ILE A 368 -2.10 20.55 2.10
CA ILE A 368 -3.23 19.84 1.47
C ILE A 368 -4.51 20.64 1.70
N PHE A 369 -5.10 21.19 0.63
CA PHE A 369 -6.31 22.02 0.72
C PHE A 369 -7.53 21.18 1.11
N LYS A 370 -8.33 21.68 2.06
CA LYS A 370 -9.57 21.07 2.58
C LYS A 370 -9.46 19.62 3.05
N PHE A 371 -8.26 19.16 3.40
CA PHE A 371 -7.98 17.74 3.60
C PHE A 371 -8.90 17.04 4.61
N GLU A 372 -9.16 17.66 5.77
CA GLU A 372 -10.07 17.10 6.78
C GLU A 372 -11.48 16.87 6.20
N ALA A 373 -12.04 17.82 5.44
CA ALA A 373 -13.35 17.68 4.81
C ALA A 373 -13.39 16.60 3.71
N HIS A 374 -12.27 16.36 3.03
CA HIS A 374 -12.14 15.23 2.11
C HIS A 374 -12.11 13.90 2.87
N LEU A 375 -11.39 13.82 4.00
CA LEU A 375 -11.39 12.62 4.84
C LEU A 375 -12.78 12.35 5.43
N ASP A 376 -13.50 13.39 5.88
CA ASP A 376 -14.88 13.25 6.38
C ASP A 376 -15.78 12.60 5.32
N ARG A 377 -15.79 13.13 4.09
CA ARG A 377 -16.60 12.59 2.99
C ARG A 377 -16.16 11.18 2.55
N LEU A 378 -14.87 10.85 2.62
CA LEU A 378 -14.36 9.50 2.38
C LEU A 378 -14.92 8.51 3.41
N PHE A 379 -14.86 8.86 4.70
CA PHE A 379 -15.33 7.99 5.78
C PHE A 379 -16.85 7.89 5.84
N ASP A 380 -17.59 8.96 5.54
CA ASP A 380 -19.05 8.89 5.44
C ASP A 380 -19.51 8.11 4.20
N SER A 381 -18.79 8.17 3.08
CA SER A 381 -19.03 7.30 1.93
C SER A 381 -18.76 5.82 2.29
N ALA A 382 -17.65 5.53 2.98
CA ALA A 382 -17.33 4.18 3.45
C ALA A 382 -18.37 3.65 4.46
N ARG A 383 -18.87 4.52 5.35
CA ARG A 383 -19.93 4.22 6.32
C ARG A 383 -21.27 3.94 5.62
N ALA A 384 -21.64 4.74 4.61
CA ALA A 384 -22.85 4.53 3.82
C ALA A 384 -22.80 3.21 3.01
N MET A 385 -21.61 2.77 2.61
CA MET A 385 -21.37 1.46 1.99
C MET A 385 -21.15 0.32 3.01
N ASP A 386 -21.32 0.56 4.31
CA ASP A 386 -21.08 -0.37 5.42
C ASP A 386 -19.71 -1.10 5.40
N PHE A 387 -18.64 -0.33 5.21
CA PHE A 387 -17.28 -0.87 5.30
C PHE A 387 -16.94 -1.29 6.74
N LYS A 388 -16.27 -2.44 6.88
CA LYS A 388 -15.77 -2.98 8.16
C LYS A 388 -14.24 -3.05 8.10
N ASP A 389 -13.60 -2.99 9.27
CA ASP A 389 -12.13 -3.01 9.41
C ASP A 389 -11.44 -2.03 8.44
N CYS A 390 -11.85 -0.77 8.58
CA CYS A 390 -11.30 0.35 7.84
C CYS A 390 -9.89 0.71 8.35
N HIS A 391 -9.07 1.24 7.45
CA HIS A 391 -7.97 2.10 7.86
C HIS A 391 -8.51 3.30 8.66
N THR A 392 -7.82 3.73 9.71
CA THR A 392 -8.24 4.90 10.51
C THR A 392 -7.92 6.21 9.78
N ARG A 393 -8.46 7.33 10.26
CA ARG A 393 -8.18 8.66 9.70
C ARG A 393 -6.67 8.97 9.74
N GLU A 394 -6.01 8.54 10.80
CA GLU A 394 -4.58 8.71 11.04
C GLU A 394 -3.77 7.85 10.07
N GLU A 395 -4.13 6.58 9.88
CA GLU A 395 -3.46 5.70 8.90
C GLU A 395 -3.62 6.23 7.45
N VAL A 396 -4.81 6.69 7.09
CA VAL A 396 -5.09 7.29 5.77
C VAL A 396 -4.29 8.58 5.58
N ARG A 397 -4.28 9.48 6.57
CA ARG A 397 -3.40 10.67 6.57
C ARG A 397 -1.94 10.27 6.44
N ASP A 398 -1.53 9.24 7.16
CA ASP A 398 -0.12 8.93 7.31
C ASP A 398 0.46 8.29 6.04
N ALA A 399 -0.32 7.46 5.34
CA ALA A 399 -0.02 6.98 3.99
C ALA A 399 0.06 8.14 2.96
N VAL A 400 -0.86 9.12 3.02
CA VAL A 400 -0.82 10.29 2.14
C VAL A 400 0.46 11.11 2.34
N ILE A 401 0.85 11.37 3.58
CA ILE A 401 2.10 12.09 3.90
C ILE A 401 3.34 11.27 3.50
N GLU A 402 3.36 9.95 3.76
CA GLU A 402 4.47 9.06 3.38
C GLU A 402 4.65 8.99 1.84
N THR A 403 3.54 8.99 1.09
CA THR A 403 3.54 9.06 -0.39
C THR A 403 4.09 10.38 -0.91
N LEU A 404 3.69 11.51 -0.34
CA LEU A 404 4.17 12.83 -0.76
C LEU A 404 5.66 13.00 -0.46
N ALA A 405 6.08 12.62 0.74
CA ALA A 405 7.46 12.75 1.19
C ALA A 405 8.46 11.95 0.35
N ALA A 406 8.20 10.66 0.12
CA ALA A 406 9.12 9.80 -0.64
C ALA A 406 9.26 10.23 -2.12
N ASN A 407 8.38 11.11 -2.60
CA ASN A 407 8.42 11.71 -3.93
C ASN A 407 8.85 13.20 -3.96
N GLY A 408 9.13 13.83 -2.81
CA GLY A 408 9.46 15.27 -2.75
C GLY A 408 8.30 16.20 -3.15
N MET A 409 7.06 15.73 -2.99
CA MET A 409 5.86 16.43 -3.48
C MET A 409 5.33 17.43 -2.46
N ARG A 410 5.72 18.72 -2.62
CA ARG A 410 5.25 19.83 -1.77
C ARG A 410 4.26 20.78 -2.43
N ASP A 411 4.15 20.81 -3.76
CA ASP A 411 3.26 21.75 -4.49
C ASP A 411 2.80 21.15 -5.84
N GLY A 412 1.74 21.72 -6.46
CA GLY A 412 1.37 21.41 -7.84
C GLY A 412 0.86 19.97 -8.08
N VAL A 413 0.51 19.26 -7.00
CA VAL A 413 0.23 17.82 -6.99
C VAL A 413 -1.26 17.53 -6.79
N HIS A 414 -1.75 16.56 -7.55
CA HIS A 414 -3.07 15.95 -7.37
C HIS A 414 -2.89 14.55 -6.79
N ILE A 415 -3.76 14.15 -5.86
CA ILE A 415 -3.74 12.82 -5.26
C ILE A 415 -5.08 12.14 -5.50
N ARG A 416 -5.10 10.99 -6.18
CA ARG A 416 -6.24 10.06 -6.10
C ARG A 416 -6.04 9.18 -4.88
N LEU A 417 -6.80 9.47 -3.84
CA LEU A 417 -6.95 8.63 -2.65
C LEU A 417 -8.08 7.62 -2.92
N THR A 418 -7.94 6.37 -2.55
CA THR A 418 -8.97 5.34 -2.73
C THR A 418 -8.93 4.34 -1.58
N LEU A 419 -10.10 3.96 -1.08
CA LEU A 419 -10.30 2.94 -0.06
C LEU A 419 -11.29 1.90 -0.62
N THR A 420 -10.84 0.67 -0.83
CA THR A 420 -11.69 -0.45 -1.24
C THR A 420 -12.25 -1.18 -0.02
N ARG A 421 -13.33 -1.96 -0.16
CA ARG A 421 -13.76 -2.87 0.92
C ARG A 421 -12.72 -3.96 1.24
N GLY A 422 -11.74 -4.14 0.36
CA GLY A 422 -10.62 -5.05 0.53
C GLY A 422 -10.66 -6.27 -0.38
N GLU A 423 -9.66 -7.13 -0.20
CA GLU A 423 -9.59 -8.44 -0.85
C GLU A 423 -10.61 -9.42 -0.27
N LYS A 424 -11.16 -10.29 -1.13
CA LYS A 424 -12.07 -11.38 -0.75
C LYS A 424 -11.35 -12.73 -0.70
N THR A 425 -11.84 -13.66 0.11
CA THR A 425 -11.41 -15.09 0.08
C THR A 425 -11.91 -15.86 -1.14
N THR A 426 -12.91 -15.35 -1.86
CA THR A 426 -13.41 -15.95 -3.10
C THR A 426 -14.11 -14.89 -3.98
N SER A 427 -14.35 -15.20 -5.24
CA SER A 427 -15.09 -14.33 -6.16
C SER A 427 -16.57 -14.31 -5.77
N SER A 428 -17.08 -13.16 -5.30
CA SER A 428 -18.46 -13.05 -4.83
C SER A 428 -18.91 -11.60 -4.63
N MET A 429 -20.16 -11.30 -4.99
CA MET A 429 -20.82 -10.02 -4.66
C MET A 429 -21.08 -9.85 -3.15
N ASN A 430 -21.09 -10.93 -2.36
CA ASN A 430 -21.37 -10.85 -0.92
C ASN A 430 -20.18 -10.19 -0.17
N PRO A 431 -20.38 -9.13 0.63
CA PRO A 431 -19.31 -8.46 1.36
C PRO A 431 -18.75 -9.27 2.54
N MET A 432 -19.41 -10.34 2.99
CA MET A 432 -18.89 -11.19 4.08
C MET A 432 -17.58 -11.91 3.73
N PHE A 433 -17.23 -12.02 2.46
CA PHE A 433 -15.94 -12.60 2.03
C PHE A 433 -14.76 -11.62 2.13
N ASN A 434 -15.00 -10.32 2.37
CA ASN A 434 -13.95 -9.30 2.53
C ASN A 434 -13.27 -9.38 3.93
N VAL A 435 -12.59 -10.49 4.21
CA VAL A 435 -12.01 -10.78 5.54
C VAL A 435 -10.60 -10.21 5.75
N PHE A 436 -10.00 -9.58 4.75
CA PHE A 436 -8.66 -9.00 4.81
C PHE A 436 -8.64 -7.50 5.19
N GLY A 437 -9.82 -6.94 5.51
CA GLY A 437 -10.02 -5.51 5.77
C GLY A 437 -9.77 -4.64 4.54
N THR A 438 -10.08 -3.35 4.65
CA THR A 438 -10.00 -2.41 3.51
C THR A 438 -8.61 -2.34 2.83
N THR A 439 -8.57 -2.10 1.51
CA THR A 439 -7.32 -1.76 0.79
C THR A 439 -7.23 -0.26 0.59
N LEU A 440 -6.17 0.36 1.10
CA LEU A 440 -5.85 1.77 0.95
C LEU A 440 -4.87 1.96 -0.21
N ILE A 441 -5.21 2.87 -1.12
CA ILE A 441 -4.45 3.20 -2.33
C ILE A 441 -4.25 4.71 -2.39
N VAL A 442 -3.00 5.17 -2.54
CA VAL A 442 -2.66 6.60 -2.72
C VAL A 442 -1.82 6.77 -3.97
N LEU A 443 -2.41 7.42 -4.99
CA LEU A 443 -1.74 7.77 -6.24
C LEU A 443 -1.51 9.28 -6.29
N ALA A 444 -0.30 9.73 -5.96
CA ALA A 444 0.10 11.13 -6.05
C ALA A 444 0.85 11.40 -7.37
N GLU A 445 0.48 12.47 -8.08
CA GLU A 445 1.06 12.86 -9.36
C GLU A 445 1.28 14.37 -9.43
N TRP A 446 2.42 14.79 -9.99
CA TRP A 446 2.64 16.16 -10.44
C TRP A 446 1.65 16.46 -11.56
N LYS A 447 0.72 17.39 -11.32
CA LYS A 447 -0.41 17.64 -12.22
C LYS A 447 -0.87 19.09 -12.09
N PRO A 448 -0.19 20.06 -12.74
CA PRO A 448 -0.51 21.48 -12.60
C PRO A 448 -1.96 21.79 -13.00
N VAL A 449 -2.53 22.85 -12.42
CA VAL A 449 -3.95 23.22 -12.56
C VAL A 449 -4.34 23.40 -14.03
N VAL A 450 -3.46 23.98 -14.85
CA VAL A 450 -3.60 24.09 -16.30
C VAL A 450 -2.56 23.19 -16.97
N SER A 451 -3.02 22.19 -17.72
CA SER A 451 -2.21 21.17 -18.39
C SER A 451 -3.06 20.42 -19.43
N VAL A 452 -2.44 19.60 -20.28
CA VAL A 452 -3.17 18.67 -21.18
C VAL A 452 -3.99 17.62 -20.42
N ALA A 453 -3.67 17.39 -19.13
CA ALA A 453 -4.37 16.43 -18.28
C ALA A 453 -5.43 17.08 -17.36
N THR A 454 -5.68 18.38 -17.51
CA THR A 454 -6.70 19.18 -16.80
C THR A 454 -7.42 20.11 -17.80
N TYR A 455 -8.24 21.05 -17.33
CA TYR A 455 -8.96 21.98 -18.21
C TYR A 455 -8.19 23.30 -18.41
N ASP A 456 -8.45 24.00 -19.52
CA ASP A 456 -7.96 25.38 -19.73
C ASP A 456 -8.91 26.36 -19.02
N ASN A 457 -8.57 26.73 -17.78
CA ASN A 457 -9.37 27.67 -16.99
C ASN A 457 -9.42 29.10 -17.54
N LYS A 458 -8.63 29.43 -18.58
CA LYS A 458 -8.64 30.75 -19.23
C LYS A 458 -9.58 30.79 -20.43
N LYS A 459 -9.48 29.80 -21.32
CA LYS A 459 -10.35 29.66 -22.52
C LYS A 459 -11.70 29.00 -22.22
N GLY A 460 -11.81 28.30 -21.10
CA GLY A 460 -12.96 27.49 -20.77
C GLY A 460 -13.08 26.24 -21.64
N VAL A 461 -14.26 25.63 -21.59
CA VAL A 461 -14.56 24.34 -22.21
C VAL A 461 -15.90 24.32 -22.94
N SER A 462 -16.01 23.42 -23.92
CA SER A 462 -17.26 23.03 -24.57
C SER A 462 -17.86 21.78 -23.90
N LEU A 463 -19.19 21.75 -23.75
CA LEU A 463 -19.95 20.61 -23.25
C LEU A 463 -20.98 20.12 -24.27
N ILE A 464 -21.39 18.86 -24.13
CA ILE A 464 -22.64 18.32 -24.72
C ILE A 464 -23.59 17.84 -23.62
N THR A 465 -24.88 17.73 -23.91
CA THR A 465 -25.85 17.08 -23.02
C THR A 465 -25.76 15.55 -23.18
N ALA A 466 -25.54 14.85 -22.07
CA ALA A 466 -25.44 13.39 -22.04
C ALA A 466 -26.77 12.70 -22.35
N THR A 467 -26.73 11.53 -22.99
CA THR A 467 -27.94 10.69 -23.13
C THR A 467 -28.26 9.92 -21.85
N GLN A 468 -27.25 9.57 -21.04
CA GLN A 468 -27.45 8.97 -19.72
C GLN A 468 -28.03 9.99 -18.73
N ARG A 469 -28.64 9.49 -17.67
CA ARG A 469 -29.06 10.28 -16.50
C ARG A 469 -28.15 10.00 -15.32
N ARG A 470 -27.96 11.00 -14.47
CA ARG A 470 -27.11 10.90 -13.28
C ARG A 470 -27.81 10.08 -12.20
N ASN A 471 -27.07 9.31 -11.41
CA ASN A 471 -27.66 8.34 -10.50
C ASN A 471 -28.49 9.04 -9.39
N PRO A 472 -29.81 8.79 -9.30
CA PRO A 472 -30.62 9.24 -8.18
C PRO A 472 -30.40 8.35 -6.93
N PRO A 473 -30.87 8.78 -5.74
CA PRO A 473 -30.80 7.98 -4.51
C PRO A 473 -31.47 6.60 -4.61
N MET A 474 -32.48 6.45 -5.48
CA MET A 474 -33.18 5.19 -5.74
C MET A 474 -32.39 4.18 -6.61
N CYS A 475 -31.14 4.50 -7.00
CA CYS A 475 -30.28 3.59 -7.75
C CYS A 475 -28.95 3.37 -7.01
N VAL A 476 -28.04 4.35 -7.07
CA VAL A 476 -26.79 4.40 -6.30
C VAL A 476 -26.56 5.87 -5.99
N ASP A 477 -26.78 6.31 -4.76
CA ASP A 477 -26.81 7.74 -4.45
C ASP A 477 -25.48 8.42 -4.79
N SER A 478 -25.53 9.41 -5.70
CA SER A 478 -24.39 10.22 -6.13
C SER A 478 -23.70 10.98 -4.99
N LYS A 479 -24.31 11.06 -3.80
CA LYS A 479 -23.69 11.60 -2.57
C LYS A 479 -22.56 10.71 -2.04
N ILE A 480 -22.58 9.40 -2.33
CA ILE A 480 -21.51 8.46 -1.99
C ILE A 480 -20.41 8.60 -3.05
N HIS A 481 -19.19 8.94 -2.64
CA HIS A 481 -18.08 9.17 -3.58
C HIS A 481 -17.42 7.85 -4.02
N HIS A 482 -18.16 7.07 -4.80
CA HIS A 482 -17.87 5.67 -5.15
C HIS A 482 -17.04 5.51 -6.45
N ASN A 483 -16.38 4.35 -6.61
CA ASN A 483 -15.66 3.97 -7.84
C ASN A 483 -16.54 3.40 -8.96
N ASN A 484 -17.86 3.27 -8.77
CA ASN A 484 -18.83 2.81 -9.79
C ASN A 484 -19.11 3.89 -10.88
N LEU A 485 -18.06 4.29 -11.59
CA LEU A 485 -18.02 5.45 -12.48
C LEU A 485 -18.48 5.19 -13.92
N ILE A 486 -19.01 4.00 -14.26
CA ILE A 486 -19.47 3.71 -15.62
C ILE A 486 -20.61 4.64 -16.09
N ASN A 487 -21.46 5.10 -15.15
CA ASN A 487 -22.48 6.13 -15.36
C ASN A 487 -21.89 7.47 -15.86
N ASN A 488 -20.64 7.78 -15.47
CA ASN A 488 -19.92 9.00 -15.78
C ASN A 488 -19.01 8.81 -17.03
N ILE A 489 -18.39 7.64 -17.17
CA ILE A 489 -17.47 7.31 -18.27
C ILE A 489 -18.21 7.25 -19.62
N LEU A 490 -19.45 6.74 -19.66
CA LEU A 490 -20.23 6.69 -20.91
C LEU A 490 -20.53 8.09 -21.49
N PRO A 491 -21.04 9.07 -20.71
CA PRO A 491 -21.10 10.47 -21.12
C PRO A 491 -19.75 11.06 -21.54
N LYS A 492 -18.65 10.73 -20.84
CA LYS A 492 -17.31 11.21 -21.21
C LYS A 492 -16.87 10.69 -22.60
N ILE A 493 -17.22 9.44 -22.94
CA ILE A 493 -17.00 8.89 -24.28
C ILE A 493 -17.83 9.66 -25.32
N GLN A 494 -19.09 10.02 -25.03
CA GLN A 494 -19.91 10.85 -25.91
C GLN A 494 -19.28 12.23 -26.14
N ALA A 495 -18.79 12.90 -25.09
CA ALA A 495 -18.13 14.20 -25.20
C ALA A 495 -16.87 14.13 -26.09
N ASN A 496 -16.01 13.14 -25.84
CA ASN A 496 -14.79 12.93 -26.64
C ASN A 496 -15.12 12.70 -28.13
N LEU A 497 -16.16 11.92 -28.44
CA LEU A 497 -16.60 11.67 -29.83
C LEU A 497 -17.23 12.90 -30.50
N ALA A 498 -17.81 13.82 -29.71
CA ALA A 498 -18.34 15.09 -30.18
C ALA A 498 -17.30 16.23 -30.25
N GLY A 499 -16.03 15.96 -29.89
CA GLY A 499 -14.99 16.99 -29.77
C GLY A 499 -15.20 17.96 -28.58
N ALA A 500 -16.06 17.59 -27.62
CA ALA A 500 -16.34 18.36 -26.42
C ALA A 500 -15.45 17.93 -25.25
N ALA A 501 -15.18 18.85 -24.32
CA ALA A 501 -14.29 18.60 -23.20
C ALA A 501 -14.94 17.71 -22.12
N ASP A 502 -16.27 17.77 -21.94
CA ASP A 502 -17.04 16.96 -20.99
C ASP A 502 -18.53 16.94 -21.38
N ALA A 503 -19.34 16.16 -20.67
CA ALA A 503 -20.78 16.02 -20.86
C ALA A 503 -21.57 16.48 -19.63
N LEU A 504 -22.56 17.35 -19.86
CA LEU A 504 -23.55 17.82 -18.91
C LEU A 504 -24.62 16.73 -18.69
N MET A 505 -24.80 16.27 -17.47
CA MET A 505 -25.74 15.19 -17.13
C MET A 505 -27.03 15.74 -16.50
N LEU A 506 -28.15 15.14 -16.89
CA LEU A 506 -29.48 15.46 -16.36
C LEU A 506 -29.90 14.43 -15.29
N ASP A 507 -30.78 14.84 -14.38
CA ASP A 507 -31.47 13.97 -13.43
C ASP A 507 -32.61 13.17 -14.09
N ILE A 508 -33.33 12.34 -13.32
CA ILE A 508 -34.46 11.56 -13.81
C ILE A 508 -35.72 12.38 -14.17
N HIS A 509 -35.74 13.67 -13.82
CA HIS A 509 -36.84 14.61 -14.11
C HIS A 509 -36.55 15.52 -15.31
N GLY A 510 -35.31 15.53 -15.82
CA GLY A 510 -34.87 16.35 -16.96
C GLY A 510 -34.22 17.68 -16.57
N PHE A 511 -33.98 17.93 -15.28
CA PHE A 511 -33.19 19.06 -14.81
C PHE A 511 -31.69 18.74 -14.89
N VAL A 512 -30.84 19.76 -15.01
CA VAL A 512 -29.38 19.59 -14.98
C VAL A 512 -28.93 19.23 -13.56
N ALA A 513 -27.99 18.27 -13.42
CA ALA A 513 -27.49 17.79 -12.13
C ALA A 513 -26.00 18.14 -11.91
N GLU A 514 -25.12 17.61 -12.75
CA GLU A 514 -23.66 17.88 -12.75
C GLU A 514 -23.08 17.46 -14.11
N THR A 515 -21.78 17.63 -14.35
CA THR A 515 -21.10 16.97 -15.49
C THR A 515 -20.71 15.53 -15.14
N ASN A 516 -20.09 14.81 -16.06
CA ASN A 516 -19.46 13.52 -15.75
C ASN A 516 -18.34 13.58 -14.69
N ALA A 517 -17.75 14.74 -14.38
CA ALA A 517 -16.59 14.83 -13.48
C ALA A 517 -16.60 16.01 -12.49
N THR A 518 -17.50 16.99 -12.65
CA THR A 518 -17.50 18.26 -11.93
C THR A 518 -18.93 18.74 -11.67
N ASN A 519 -19.17 19.42 -10.54
CA ASN A 519 -20.45 20.11 -10.34
C ASN A 519 -20.55 21.31 -11.27
N VAL A 520 -21.76 21.79 -11.56
CA VAL A 520 -21.99 22.89 -12.53
C VAL A 520 -22.78 24.05 -11.93
N PHE A 521 -22.48 25.25 -12.40
CA PHE A 521 -23.08 26.52 -12.00
C PHE A 521 -23.45 27.33 -13.25
N LEU A 522 -24.49 28.16 -13.14
CA LEU A 522 -24.75 29.23 -14.10
C LEU A 522 -24.87 30.58 -13.38
N VAL A 523 -24.61 31.66 -14.10
CA VAL A 523 -24.88 33.03 -13.68
C VAL A 523 -26.03 33.57 -14.53
N LYS A 524 -26.99 34.22 -13.89
CA LYS A 524 -28.05 34.96 -14.60
C LYS A 524 -28.35 36.28 -13.89
N ARG A 525 -28.22 37.40 -14.62
CA ARG A 525 -28.39 38.78 -14.11
C ARG A 525 -27.56 39.07 -12.84
N GLY A 526 -26.36 38.50 -12.76
CA GLY A 526 -25.45 38.61 -11.61
C GLY A 526 -25.72 37.62 -10.46
N ALA A 527 -26.86 36.95 -10.43
CA ALA A 527 -27.14 35.90 -9.44
C ALA A 527 -26.48 34.57 -9.85
N VAL A 528 -25.94 33.84 -8.86
CA VAL A 528 -25.29 32.55 -9.03
C VAL A 528 -26.27 31.43 -8.72
N HIS A 529 -26.43 30.48 -9.64
CA HIS A 529 -27.33 29.34 -9.52
C HIS A 529 -26.58 28.02 -9.70
N THR A 530 -26.95 26.98 -8.96
CA THR A 530 -26.47 25.60 -9.16
C THR A 530 -27.61 24.61 -8.89
N PRO A 531 -27.61 23.42 -9.52
CA PRO A 531 -28.53 22.33 -9.18
C PRO A 531 -28.55 22.01 -7.67
N THR A 532 -29.68 21.45 -7.21
CA THR A 532 -29.78 20.90 -5.85
C THR A 532 -28.84 19.71 -5.63
N GLY A 533 -28.65 19.31 -4.37
CA GLY A 533 -27.85 18.15 -3.99
C GLY A 533 -28.49 16.79 -4.28
N ASP A 534 -29.61 16.73 -5.00
CA ASP A 534 -30.47 15.55 -5.03
C ASP A 534 -29.85 14.39 -5.83
N ALA A 535 -29.29 14.71 -7.01
CA ALA A 535 -28.72 13.76 -7.96
C ALA A 535 -27.28 14.13 -8.39
N CYS A 536 -26.50 14.80 -7.53
CA CYS A 536 -25.10 15.17 -7.77
C CYS A 536 -24.21 14.82 -6.57
N LEU A 537 -22.88 14.86 -6.74
CA LEU A 537 -21.94 14.74 -5.62
C LEU A 537 -21.91 16.07 -4.84
N PRO A 538 -22.01 16.10 -3.50
CA PRO A 538 -21.78 17.30 -2.71
C PRO A 538 -20.28 17.66 -2.75
N GLY A 539 -19.89 18.40 -3.78
CA GLY A 539 -18.50 18.80 -4.02
C GLY A 539 -17.98 19.75 -2.97
N ILE A 540 -16.78 19.48 -2.44
CA ILE A 540 -16.09 20.38 -1.50
C ILE A 540 -15.70 21.70 -2.20
N THR A 541 -15.42 21.65 -3.51
CA THR A 541 -15.29 22.85 -4.37
C THR A 541 -16.62 23.59 -4.51
N ARG A 542 -17.71 22.92 -4.91
CA ARG A 542 -19.09 23.48 -4.99
C ARG A 542 -19.46 24.18 -3.69
N GLY A 543 -19.36 23.49 -2.55
CA GLY A 543 -19.65 24.05 -1.22
C GLY A 543 -18.73 25.18 -0.79
N THR A 544 -17.52 25.30 -1.37
CA THR A 544 -16.60 26.42 -1.11
C THR A 544 -16.92 27.63 -1.99
N VAL A 545 -17.24 27.43 -3.27
CA VAL A 545 -17.75 28.49 -4.16
C VAL A 545 -19.08 29.04 -3.64
N LEU A 546 -19.98 28.19 -3.16
CA LEU A 546 -21.26 28.58 -2.55
C LEU A 546 -21.14 29.40 -1.26
N ARG A 547 -20.00 29.33 -0.55
CA ARG A 547 -19.71 30.26 0.55
C ARG A 547 -19.05 31.53 0.02
N LEU A 548 -18.00 31.38 -0.80
CA LEU A 548 -17.27 32.49 -1.39
C LEU A 548 -18.17 33.49 -2.14
N ALA A 549 -19.11 33.01 -2.94
CA ALA A 549 -20.07 33.86 -3.65
C ALA A 549 -20.97 34.66 -2.68
N ARG A 550 -21.40 34.06 -1.57
CA ARG A 550 -22.18 34.75 -0.51
C ARG A 550 -21.30 35.73 0.28
N GLU A 551 -20.04 35.38 0.55
CA GLU A 551 -19.04 36.25 1.19
C GLU A 551 -18.69 37.48 0.34
N LEU A 552 -18.71 37.34 -1.00
CA LEU A 552 -18.55 38.43 -1.98
C LEU A 552 -19.85 39.20 -2.28
N GLY A 553 -20.97 38.86 -1.63
CA GLY A 553 -22.24 39.58 -1.74
C GLY A 553 -23.12 39.21 -2.94
N TYR A 554 -22.79 38.17 -3.70
CA TYR A 554 -23.67 37.66 -4.76
C TYR A 554 -24.91 36.96 -4.17
N GLU A 555 -26.04 37.07 -4.87
CA GLU A 555 -27.19 36.20 -4.60
C GLU A 555 -26.88 34.76 -5.04
N VAL A 556 -27.17 33.78 -4.19
CA VAL A 556 -26.77 32.37 -4.40
C VAL A 556 -27.93 31.42 -4.16
N TYR A 557 -28.33 30.71 -5.21
CA TYR A 557 -29.51 29.85 -5.24
C TYR A 557 -29.15 28.39 -5.58
N GLU A 558 -29.61 27.46 -4.75
CA GLU A 558 -29.51 26.01 -4.98
C GLU A 558 -30.91 25.51 -5.31
N ARG A 559 -31.17 25.16 -6.58
CA ARG A 559 -32.52 24.92 -7.11
C ARG A 559 -32.51 23.97 -8.30
N ASN A 560 -33.67 23.48 -8.71
CA ASN A 560 -33.80 22.80 -10.01
C ASN A 560 -33.62 23.82 -11.14
N ILE A 561 -32.90 23.42 -12.19
CA ILE A 561 -32.56 24.25 -13.35
C ILE A 561 -32.73 23.42 -14.61
N SER A 562 -33.50 23.92 -15.56
CA SER A 562 -33.72 23.28 -16.86
C SER A 562 -32.53 23.46 -17.81
N LEU A 563 -32.38 22.56 -18.78
CA LEU A 563 -31.35 22.69 -19.82
C LEU A 563 -31.51 23.99 -20.63
N ALA A 564 -32.73 24.46 -20.84
CA ALA A 564 -33.02 25.71 -21.54
C ALA A 564 -32.48 26.95 -20.80
N GLU A 565 -32.47 26.94 -19.46
CA GLU A 565 -31.86 28.01 -18.67
C GLU A 565 -30.33 27.99 -18.76
N PHE A 566 -29.71 26.80 -18.83
CA PHE A 566 -28.27 26.66 -19.09
C PHE A 566 -27.90 27.13 -20.50
N HIS A 567 -28.70 26.82 -21.53
CA HIS A 567 -28.51 27.34 -22.89
C HIS A 567 -28.73 28.86 -23.00
N ALA A 568 -29.42 29.47 -22.04
CA ALA A 568 -29.74 30.90 -22.01
C ALA A 568 -29.05 31.66 -20.86
N ALA A 569 -28.00 31.09 -20.27
CA ALA A 569 -27.24 31.68 -19.15
C ALA A 569 -26.33 32.85 -19.60
N ASP A 570 -26.04 33.77 -18.68
CA ASP A 570 -25.11 34.88 -18.94
C ASP A 570 -23.65 34.43 -18.74
N GLU A 571 -23.41 33.47 -17.84
CA GLU A 571 -22.17 32.71 -17.72
C GLU A 571 -22.49 31.27 -17.28
N VAL A 572 -21.63 30.30 -17.60
CA VAL A 572 -21.67 28.94 -17.02
C VAL A 572 -20.25 28.55 -16.63
N PHE A 573 -20.09 27.84 -15.52
CA PHE A 573 -18.80 27.27 -15.12
C PHE A 573 -18.98 25.95 -14.37
N THR A 574 -17.93 25.13 -14.34
CA THR A 574 -17.88 23.88 -13.59
C THR A 574 -16.90 23.98 -12.42
N THR A 575 -17.05 23.11 -11.41
CA THR A 575 -16.21 23.10 -10.21
C THR A 575 -15.77 21.70 -9.79
N GLY A 576 -14.50 21.55 -9.41
CA GLY A 576 -13.95 20.31 -8.85
C GLY A 576 -12.46 20.40 -8.51
N THR A 577 -11.94 19.53 -7.63
CA THR A 577 -10.57 19.65 -7.06
C THR A 577 -9.43 19.66 -8.09
N MET A 578 -9.64 19.10 -9.28
CA MET A 578 -8.59 18.95 -10.30
C MET A 578 -8.44 20.20 -11.18
N GLY A 579 -9.56 20.87 -11.50
CA GLY A 579 -9.63 22.04 -12.38
C GLY A 579 -10.15 23.31 -11.70
N GLU A 580 -10.35 23.31 -10.39
CA GLU A 580 -10.84 24.45 -9.60
C GLU A 580 -12.21 24.97 -10.10
N LEU A 581 -12.21 26.11 -10.80
CA LEU A 581 -13.36 26.71 -11.48
C LEU A 581 -13.04 26.86 -12.98
N THR A 582 -13.72 26.10 -13.84
CA THR A 582 -13.49 26.09 -15.29
C THR A 582 -14.70 26.70 -16.03
N PRO A 583 -14.54 27.79 -16.80
CA PRO A 583 -15.64 28.41 -17.57
C PRO A 583 -16.17 27.48 -18.67
N VAL A 584 -17.45 27.59 -19.02
CA VAL A 584 -18.09 26.87 -20.12
C VAL A 584 -18.53 27.87 -21.18
N THR A 585 -17.91 27.82 -22.36
CA THR A 585 -18.14 28.76 -23.46
C THR A 585 -19.13 28.23 -24.50
N THR A 586 -19.47 26.94 -24.47
CA THR A 586 -20.42 26.30 -25.41
C THR A 586 -21.09 25.10 -24.78
N ILE A 587 -22.40 24.93 -25.01
CA ILE A 587 -23.18 23.72 -24.65
C ILE A 587 -23.99 23.30 -25.89
N ASP A 588 -23.89 22.05 -26.31
CA ASP A 588 -24.64 21.49 -27.46
C ASP A 588 -24.48 22.32 -28.75
N GLY A 589 -23.27 22.84 -29.00
CA GLY A 589 -22.95 23.71 -30.13
C GLY A 589 -23.50 25.16 -30.04
N ARG A 590 -24.18 25.52 -28.96
CA ARG A 590 -24.66 26.89 -28.68
C ARG A 590 -23.60 27.61 -27.83
N ARG A 591 -23.15 28.79 -28.25
CA ARG A 591 -22.30 29.67 -27.41
C ARG A 591 -23.06 30.03 -26.14
N ILE A 592 -22.36 30.06 -25.01
CA ILE A 592 -22.86 30.54 -23.73
C ILE A 592 -22.19 31.87 -23.39
N GLY A 593 -22.96 32.80 -22.82
CA GLY A 593 -22.47 34.13 -22.43
C GLY A 593 -22.16 35.05 -23.60
N ASP A 594 -21.30 36.03 -23.34
CA ASP A 594 -21.01 37.15 -24.24
C ASP A 594 -20.32 36.68 -25.55
N PRO A 595 -20.83 37.05 -26.74
CA PRO A 595 -20.17 36.75 -28.01
C PRO A 595 -18.79 37.41 -28.18
N GLU A 596 -18.46 38.47 -27.44
CA GLU A 596 -17.15 39.12 -27.46
C GLU A 596 -16.15 38.46 -26.47
N LEU A 597 -16.58 37.51 -25.64
CA LEU A 597 -15.73 36.79 -24.69
C LEU A 597 -15.56 35.30 -25.04
N ASP A 598 -14.36 34.92 -25.47
CA ASP A 598 -13.92 33.53 -25.59
C ASP A 598 -13.32 32.99 -24.26
N ALA A 599 -13.88 33.39 -23.13
CA ALA A 599 -13.29 33.20 -21.80
C ALA A 599 -14.33 33.33 -20.66
N ALA A 600 -13.85 33.27 -19.40
CA ALA A 600 -14.66 33.57 -18.20
C ALA A 600 -15.33 34.96 -18.26
N GLY A 601 -16.65 35.01 -18.01
CA GLY A 601 -17.37 36.26 -17.74
C GLY A 601 -16.97 36.89 -16.39
N PRO A 602 -17.51 38.08 -16.05
CA PRO A 602 -17.08 38.85 -14.89
C PRO A 602 -17.23 38.11 -13.55
N VAL A 603 -18.37 37.44 -13.30
CA VAL A 603 -18.64 36.75 -12.02
C VAL A 603 -17.80 35.48 -11.89
N THR A 604 -17.69 34.68 -12.95
CA THR A 604 -16.81 33.49 -12.97
C THR A 604 -15.36 33.90 -12.73
N ARG A 605 -14.91 35.01 -13.34
CA ARG A 605 -13.53 35.51 -13.23
C ARG A 605 -13.21 36.08 -11.86
N ASP A 606 -14.17 36.73 -11.20
CA ASP A 606 -14.00 37.19 -9.82
C ASP A 606 -13.94 36.02 -8.82
N LEU A 607 -14.84 35.05 -8.97
CA LEU A 607 -14.83 33.81 -8.17
C LEU A 607 -13.55 33.00 -8.39
N GLN A 608 -13.03 32.92 -9.62
CA GLN A 608 -11.73 32.30 -9.92
C GLN A 608 -10.59 32.99 -9.17
N GLN A 609 -10.52 34.33 -9.24
CA GLN A 609 -9.44 35.10 -8.62
C GLN A 609 -9.42 34.96 -7.10
N HIS A 610 -10.59 35.04 -6.45
CA HIS A 610 -10.67 34.85 -5.01
C HIS A 610 -10.45 33.39 -4.60
N TYR A 611 -10.99 32.41 -5.33
CA TYR A 611 -10.79 30.99 -5.02
C TYR A 611 -9.31 30.60 -5.05
N ALA A 612 -8.56 31.07 -6.06
CA ALA A 612 -7.14 30.78 -6.21
C ALA A 612 -6.26 31.34 -5.05
N ARG A 613 -6.74 32.33 -4.30
CA ARG A 613 -6.02 32.88 -3.14
C ARG A 613 -6.37 32.18 -1.82
N LEU A 614 -7.50 31.48 -1.73
CA LEU A 614 -7.95 30.80 -0.50
C LEU A 614 -6.87 29.88 0.14
N PRO A 615 -6.03 29.13 -0.58
CA PRO A 615 -4.98 28.31 0.05
C PRO A 615 -3.95 29.12 0.86
N ALA A 616 -3.70 30.38 0.47
CA ALA A 616 -2.72 31.27 1.09
C ALA A 616 -3.37 32.27 2.07
N GLU A 617 -4.49 32.89 1.69
CA GLU A 617 -5.22 33.86 2.53
C GLU A 617 -5.97 33.19 3.69
N ARG A 618 -6.35 31.90 3.54
CA ARG A 618 -7.14 31.13 4.52
C ARG A 618 -6.42 29.82 4.89
N PRO A 619 -5.23 29.90 5.53
CA PRO A 619 -4.42 28.72 5.83
C PRO A 619 -5.08 27.75 6.82
N GLU A 620 -6.14 28.17 7.55
CA GLU A 620 -6.97 27.29 8.38
C GLU A 620 -7.82 26.31 7.54
N MET A 621 -8.00 26.58 6.25
CA MET A 621 -8.70 25.70 5.31
C MET A 621 -7.83 24.56 4.78
N SER A 622 -6.55 24.48 5.16
CA SER A 622 -5.56 23.56 4.58
C SER A 622 -4.62 22.95 5.63
N VAL A 623 -4.38 21.64 5.56
CA VAL A 623 -3.50 20.93 6.51
C VAL A 623 -2.04 21.06 6.04
N PRO A 624 -1.11 21.57 6.86
CA PRO A 624 0.30 21.65 6.49
C PRO A 624 0.97 20.27 6.44
N LEU A 625 1.84 20.08 5.46
CA LEU A 625 2.75 18.95 5.37
C LEU A 625 3.92 19.15 6.34
N PRO A 626 4.43 18.09 6.98
CA PRO A 626 5.67 18.17 7.77
C PRO A 626 6.86 18.53 6.88
N GLU A 627 7.99 18.88 7.49
CA GLU A 627 9.26 19.05 6.78
C GLU A 627 9.75 17.71 6.22
N PHE A 628 10.15 17.77 4.94
CA PHE A 628 10.79 16.75 4.10
C PHE A 628 11.18 17.41 2.77
#